data_AF-A0A8K0WKJ2-F1
#
_entry.id   AF-A0A8K0WKJ2-F1
#
_cell.length_a   1.000
_cell.length_b   1.000
_cell.length_c   1.000
_cell.angle_alpha   90.00
_cell.angle_beta   90.00
_cell.angle_gamma   90.00
#
_symmetry.space_group_name_H-M   'P 1'
#
loop_
_entity.id
_entity.type
_entity.pdbx_description
1 polymer ?
#
loop_
_entity_poly.entity_id
_entity_poly.type
_entity_poly.pdbx_seq_one_letter_code
_entity_poly.pdbx_strand_id
1 'polypeptide(L)'
;MPGGRSAYSDASVTDLARLPPPTGNYTETAASFVKQSFPEYDFRMLGGHYIGKNGVGHVQFRQSVNGVDLDNGNLNINIGRDGRVFSHGGSVFRGKVPSDVTLQRADYEPADALRSVVRLLDLAVEAPRNLQAEPIGTAANKFTITGTTGADRDPVASLVYLNSGKGQLHLVWKVETVISFHWLVTYIDAVTDRIHVVIDNSHRASYKVYPLGVNDPEDGDRIVVEDPWLLSASPFTWTSDGYTNYTTTEGNNVVSLHDYTGNGFVAENCYRTDSPDLIFQYPYSACTLNPADYLDASITQLFYTANIYHDLLYQLGFNEEAGNFQANNNGRGGLGNDKIIISAQDSWFMNNAVYFDAPDGESPFILMLLWDLATTVVRDCAFDTGVALHEYTHGLSLRLTGGPQNFGCLSTLEAGGMGEGWSDFMPTVIRLKENDTRKTNYGVGDWVTGLPDGIRDFAYSTNMETNPLTYSDLRNSTWVHDIGTVWATILYEATWNLIDKHGKNDAMFPDFDEAGVATDGKFLAMQLVMDGMALQPCDPTFVSARDAILDADRVLTNGSNHCELWTAFAKRGLGAGARSGVHIDNFDMPEGVC
;
A
#
# COMPACT_ATOMS: atom_id res chain seq x y z
N MET A 1 7.28 -7.69 14.39
CA MET A 1 7.41 -8.21 15.78
C MET A 1 8.38 -9.39 15.80
N PRO A 2 9.22 -9.53 16.84
CA PRO A 2 8.92 -10.49 17.91
C PRO A 2 9.04 -9.85 19.30
N GLY A 3 7.98 -9.97 20.10
CA GLY A 3 7.88 -9.44 21.46
C GLY A 3 8.85 -10.11 22.43
N GLY A 4 9.80 -9.35 22.94
CA GLY A 4 10.66 -9.75 24.04
C GLY A 4 9.93 -9.59 25.37
N ARG A 5 9.91 -10.65 26.18
CA ARG A 5 9.18 -10.72 27.46
C ARG A 5 9.74 -9.72 28.48
N SER A 6 9.01 -8.64 28.73
CA SER A 6 8.93 -8.08 30.08
C SER A 6 8.35 -9.15 31.02
N ALA A 7 8.81 -9.20 32.27
CA ALA A 7 8.18 -10.08 33.26
C ALA A 7 6.80 -9.50 33.60
N TYR A 8 5.79 -9.88 32.83
CA TYR A 8 4.40 -9.59 33.13
C TYR A 8 4.07 -10.26 34.47
N SER A 9 3.64 -9.47 35.46
CA SER A 9 2.98 -10.05 36.63
C SER A 9 1.48 -10.08 36.35
N ASP A 10 0.91 -11.28 36.28
CA ASP A 10 -0.54 -11.47 36.28
C ASP A 10 -1.16 -10.74 37.47
N ALA A 11 -2.42 -10.31 37.31
CA ALA A 11 -3.17 -9.73 38.41
C ALA A 11 -3.33 -10.77 39.53
N SER A 12 -2.41 -10.78 40.49
CA SER A 12 -2.51 -11.70 41.62
C SER A 12 -3.53 -11.15 42.61
N VAL A 13 -4.60 -11.91 42.83
CA VAL A 13 -5.43 -11.74 44.03
C VAL A 13 -4.54 -12.17 45.21
N THR A 14 -3.96 -11.21 45.89
CA THR A 14 -3.03 -11.47 46.99
C THR A 14 -3.77 -12.07 48.17
N ASP A 15 -3.21 -13.14 48.76
CA ASP A 15 -3.67 -13.69 50.03
C ASP A 15 -3.66 -12.59 51.10
N LEU A 16 -4.85 -12.25 51.60
CA LEU A 16 -5.09 -11.12 52.52
C LEU A 16 -4.29 -11.19 53.83
N ALA A 17 -3.65 -12.33 54.14
CA ALA A 17 -2.94 -12.62 55.38
C ALA A 17 -1.48 -12.11 55.44
N ARG A 18 -0.90 -11.58 54.35
CA ARG A 18 0.52 -11.17 54.30
C ARG A 18 0.79 -9.70 53.97
N LEU A 19 -0.24 -8.86 53.89
CA LEU A 19 -0.08 -7.45 53.48
C LEU A 19 0.11 -6.51 54.67
N PRO A 20 0.89 -5.43 54.49
CA PRO A 20 1.04 -4.39 55.50
C PRO A 20 -0.32 -3.76 55.84
N PRO A 21 -0.56 -3.37 57.12
CA PRO A 21 -1.78 -2.67 57.51
C PRO A 21 -1.89 -1.33 56.75
N PRO A 22 -3.11 -0.80 56.53
CA PRO A 22 -3.31 0.49 55.88
C PRO A 22 -2.51 1.58 56.59
N THR A 23 -1.68 2.29 55.85
CA THR A 23 -0.86 3.38 56.37
C THR A 23 -1.44 4.69 55.82
N GLY A 24 -2.57 5.12 56.40
CA GLY A 24 -3.23 6.37 56.01
C GLY A 24 -4.22 6.23 54.85
N ASN A 25 -4.21 7.17 53.91
CA ASN A 25 -5.16 7.17 52.79
C ASN A 25 -4.79 6.14 51.71
N TYR A 26 -5.68 5.89 50.73
CA TYR A 26 -5.47 4.83 49.74
C TYR A 26 -4.22 5.00 48.87
N THR A 27 -3.77 6.23 48.59
CA THR A 27 -2.53 6.44 47.82
C THR A 27 -1.28 6.21 48.67
N GLU A 28 -1.33 6.53 49.96
CA GLU A 28 -0.26 6.23 50.92
C GLU A 28 -0.09 4.73 51.16
N THR A 29 -1.20 3.98 51.27
CA THR A 29 -1.15 2.51 51.31
C THR A 29 -0.54 1.95 50.03
N ALA A 30 -0.94 2.45 48.86
CA ALA A 30 -0.41 1.98 47.58
C ALA A 30 1.10 2.27 47.45
N ALA A 31 1.54 3.48 47.80
CA ALA A 31 2.96 3.86 47.77
C ALA A 31 3.81 3.00 48.72
N SER A 32 3.28 2.73 49.92
CA SER A 32 3.95 1.86 50.89
C SER A 32 4.08 0.42 50.39
N PHE A 33 3.05 -0.11 49.73
CA PHE A 33 3.09 -1.42 49.10
C PHE A 33 4.16 -1.50 48.00
N VAL A 34 4.22 -0.51 47.11
CA VAL A 34 5.23 -0.47 46.03
C VAL A 34 6.64 -0.45 46.61
N LYS A 35 6.89 0.42 47.61
CA LYS A 35 8.21 0.53 48.26
C LYS A 35 8.65 -0.75 48.95
N GLN A 36 7.71 -1.49 49.55
CA GLN A 36 8.01 -2.77 50.20
C GLN A 36 8.19 -3.92 49.20
N SER A 37 7.42 -3.92 48.11
CA SER A 37 7.42 -5.02 47.13
C SER A 37 8.55 -4.91 46.13
N PHE A 38 9.02 -3.69 45.84
CA PHE A 38 10.04 -3.39 44.84
C PHE A 38 11.12 -2.44 45.39
N PRO A 39 11.81 -2.80 46.49
CA PRO A 39 12.72 -1.88 47.20
C PRO A 39 13.97 -1.49 46.40
N GLU A 40 14.29 -2.24 45.34
CA GLU A 40 15.46 -2.02 44.48
C GLU A 40 15.19 -1.11 43.27
N TYR A 41 13.93 -0.71 43.05
CA TYR A 41 13.52 0.04 41.88
C TYR A 41 12.77 1.31 42.26
N ASP A 42 13.02 2.38 41.50
CA ASP A 42 12.32 3.64 41.69
C ASP A 42 11.00 3.66 40.93
N PHE A 43 9.98 4.22 41.57
CA PHE A 43 8.65 4.40 40.99
C PHE A 43 8.12 5.80 41.26
N ARG A 44 7.54 6.41 40.23
CA ARG A 44 6.78 7.64 40.31
C ARG A 44 5.29 7.32 40.29
N MET A 45 4.55 7.79 41.29
CA MET A 45 3.09 7.73 41.26
C MET A 45 2.58 8.63 40.13
N LEU A 46 1.70 8.09 39.29
CA LEU A 46 1.06 8.86 38.22
C LEU A 46 -0.12 9.65 38.79
N GLY A 47 -0.37 10.83 38.21
CA GLY A 47 -1.60 11.58 38.45
C GLY A 47 -2.82 10.81 37.92
N GLY A 48 -4.02 11.16 38.38
CA GLY A 48 -5.26 10.53 37.93
C GLY A 48 -5.68 9.28 38.70
N HIS A 49 -5.07 9.01 39.87
CA HIS A 49 -5.59 8.01 40.81
C HIS A 49 -7.02 8.39 41.26
N TYR A 50 -7.88 7.41 41.50
CA TYR A 50 -9.29 7.66 41.83
C TYR A 50 -9.91 6.53 42.66
N ILE A 51 -11.07 6.80 43.27
CA ILE A 51 -11.91 5.78 43.90
C ILE A 51 -13.10 5.55 42.97
N GLY A 52 -13.25 4.32 42.48
CA GLY A 52 -14.38 3.93 41.63
C GLY A 52 -15.70 3.95 42.41
N LYS A 53 -16.84 3.97 41.69
CA LYS A 53 -18.18 3.87 42.31
C LYS A 53 -18.37 2.60 43.14
N ASN A 54 -17.59 1.56 42.87
CA ASN A 54 -17.52 0.32 43.65
C ASN A 54 -16.75 0.47 44.98
N GLY A 55 -16.13 1.62 45.25
CA GLY A 55 -15.34 1.90 46.45
C GLY A 55 -13.90 1.35 46.38
N VAL A 56 -13.43 0.94 45.21
CA VAL A 56 -12.04 0.51 44.99
C VAL A 56 -11.18 1.71 44.62
N GLY A 57 -10.09 1.92 45.34
CA GLY A 57 -9.05 2.88 44.99
C GLY A 57 -8.12 2.32 43.93
N HIS A 58 -7.90 3.05 42.83
CA HIS A 58 -6.99 2.69 41.76
C HIS A 58 -5.81 3.67 41.75
N VAL A 59 -4.60 3.15 41.88
CA VAL A 59 -3.36 3.94 41.93
C VAL A 59 -2.35 3.35 40.95
N GLN A 60 -1.81 4.18 40.07
CA GLN A 60 -0.87 3.77 39.03
C GLN A 60 0.51 4.36 39.30
N PHE A 61 1.54 3.59 38.97
CA PHE A 61 2.94 3.96 39.09
C PHE A 61 3.67 3.67 37.78
N ARG A 62 4.69 4.48 37.50
CA ARG A 62 5.64 4.24 36.43
C ARG A 62 7.03 4.09 37.01
N GLN A 63 7.74 3.05 36.61
CA GLN A 63 9.12 2.83 36.98
C GLN A 63 9.99 3.94 36.38
N SER A 64 10.96 4.42 37.14
CA SER A 64 11.95 5.37 36.66
C SER A 64 13.35 4.80 36.82
N VAL A 65 14.24 5.25 35.95
CA VAL A 65 15.66 4.88 35.95
C VAL A 65 16.46 6.18 35.88
N ASN A 66 17.26 6.45 36.91
CA ASN A 66 18.07 7.67 37.02
C ASN A 66 17.26 8.97 36.83
N GLY A 67 16.00 8.99 37.28
CA GLY A 67 15.09 10.14 37.16
C GLY A 67 14.36 10.26 35.82
N VAL A 68 14.59 9.35 34.87
CA VAL A 68 13.88 9.28 33.58
C VAL A 68 12.85 8.16 33.62
N ASP A 69 11.64 8.40 33.12
CA ASP A 69 10.58 7.39 33.08
C ASP A 69 10.96 6.22 32.14
N LEU A 70 10.70 4.99 32.59
CA LEU A 70 10.66 3.80 31.73
C LEU A 70 9.25 3.70 31.14
N ASP A 71 9.07 4.05 29.86
CA ASP A 71 7.73 4.30 29.28
C ASP A 71 6.84 3.05 29.32
N ASN A 72 7.42 1.87 29.13
CA ASN A 72 6.75 0.57 29.21
C ASN A 72 6.88 -0.12 30.59
N GLY A 73 7.32 0.60 31.64
CA GLY A 73 7.49 0.12 33.01
C GLY A 73 6.34 0.52 33.92
N ASN A 74 5.14 -0.05 33.77
CA ASN A 74 3.93 0.41 34.45
C ASN A 74 3.49 -0.56 35.55
N LEU A 75 2.91 -0.05 36.64
CA LEU A 75 2.40 -0.83 37.76
C LEU A 75 1.05 -0.27 38.23
N ASN A 76 0.04 -1.13 38.41
CA ASN A 76 -1.26 -0.76 38.95
C ASN A 76 -1.51 -1.42 40.31
N ILE A 77 -2.00 -0.64 41.27
CA ILE A 77 -2.34 -1.08 42.63
C ILE A 77 -3.82 -0.78 42.91
N ASN A 78 -4.56 -1.80 43.34
CA ASN A 78 -5.97 -1.69 43.68
C ASN A 78 -6.20 -1.84 45.19
N ILE A 79 -6.85 -0.85 45.80
CA ILE A 79 -7.12 -0.74 47.23
C ILE A 79 -8.60 -0.98 47.52
N GLY A 80 -8.89 -1.91 48.42
CA GLY A 80 -10.24 -2.24 48.86
C GLY A 80 -10.83 -1.16 49.77
N ARG A 81 -12.14 -1.26 50.03
CA ARG A 81 -12.85 -0.34 50.95
C ARG A 81 -12.32 -0.39 52.38
N ASP A 82 -11.67 -1.50 52.75
CA ASP A 82 -10.99 -1.67 54.04
C ASP A 82 -9.61 -1.01 54.08
N GLY A 83 -9.22 -0.29 53.01
CA GLY A 83 -7.96 0.41 52.90
C GLY A 83 -6.76 -0.49 52.58
N ARG A 84 -6.97 -1.79 52.29
CA ARG A 84 -5.90 -2.74 51.98
C ARG A 84 -5.70 -2.94 50.49
N VAL A 85 -4.47 -3.22 50.07
CA VAL A 85 -4.22 -3.75 48.72
C VAL A 85 -4.91 -5.11 48.61
N PHE A 86 -5.60 -5.39 47.51
CA PHE A 86 -6.16 -6.72 47.26
C PHE A 86 -5.80 -7.28 45.87
N SER A 87 -5.29 -6.41 44.98
CA SER A 87 -4.82 -6.79 43.66
C SER A 87 -3.78 -5.79 43.16
N HIS A 88 -2.77 -6.27 42.46
CA HIS A 88 -1.81 -5.46 41.73
C HIS A 88 -1.34 -6.21 40.47
N GLY A 89 -0.76 -5.49 39.52
CA GLY A 89 -0.21 -6.03 38.29
C GLY A 89 0.69 -5.02 37.59
N GLY A 90 1.43 -5.44 36.57
CA GLY A 90 2.32 -4.53 35.86
C GLY A 90 3.41 -5.17 35.03
N SER A 91 4.18 -4.30 34.38
CA SER A 91 5.32 -4.60 33.52
C SER A 91 6.61 -4.05 34.15
N VAL A 92 6.99 -4.55 35.32
CA VAL A 92 8.18 -4.07 36.04
C VAL A 92 9.45 -4.65 35.42
N PHE A 93 10.39 -3.79 35.02
CA PHE A 93 11.74 -4.21 34.63
C PHE A 93 12.52 -4.64 35.87
N ARG A 94 13.07 -5.86 35.84
CA ARG A 94 13.84 -6.46 36.93
C ARG A 94 15.30 -6.76 36.56
N GLY A 95 15.78 -6.19 35.46
CA GLY A 95 17.16 -6.37 35.01
C GLY A 95 18.13 -5.38 35.67
N LYS A 96 19.39 -5.42 35.24
CA LYS A 96 20.42 -4.51 35.74
C LYS A 96 20.16 -3.08 35.25
N VAL A 97 20.07 -2.14 36.18
CA VAL A 97 19.94 -0.72 35.89
C VAL A 97 21.32 -0.13 35.52
N PRO A 98 21.44 0.69 34.45
CA PRO A 98 22.69 1.36 34.10
C PRO A 98 23.20 2.26 35.25
N SER A 99 24.47 2.08 35.64
CA SER A 99 25.10 2.77 36.77
C SER A 99 25.65 4.16 36.45
N ASP A 100 25.68 4.56 35.18
CA ASP A 100 26.27 5.83 34.74
C ASP A 100 25.25 6.96 34.65
N VAL A 101 25.51 8.04 35.40
CA VAL A 101 24.73 9.30 35.44
C VAL A 101 25.02 10.18 34.22
N THR A 102 26.00 9.83 33.39
CA THR A 102 26.38 10.51 32.15
C THR A 102 25.33 10.42 31.04
N LEU A 103 24.29 9.60 31.20
CA LEU A 103 23.11 9.49 30.32
C LEU A 103 22.06 10.60 30.55
N GLN A 104 22.49 11.82 30.92
CA GLN A 104 21.65 13.02 30.95
C GLN A 104 21.82 13.93 29.71
N ARG A 105 22.63 13.50 28.73
CA ARG A 105 22.69 14.15 27.42
C ARG A 105 22.45 13.10 26.36
N ALA A 106 21.35 13.26 25.63
CA ALA A 106 21.24 12.64 24.32
C ALA A 106 22.31 13.29 23.41
N ASP A 107 22.98 12.49 22.58
CA ASP A 107 23.85 13.05 21.53
C ASP A 107 23.01 13.68 20.42
N TYR A 108 21.74 13.26 20.31
CA TYR A 108 20.71 13.85 19.47
C TYR A 108 19.84 14.81 20.26
N GLU A 109 19.75 16.07 19.82
CA GLU A 109 18.73 16.99 20.29
C GLU A 109 17.33 16.53 19.82
N PRO A 110 16.23 16.91 20.49
CA PRO A 110 14.87 16.52 20.11
C PRO A 110 14.56 16.76 18.63
N ALA A 111 15.04 17.86 18.06
CA ALA A 111 14.86 18.20 16.66
C ALA A 111 15.64 17.27 15.70
N ASP A 112 16.82 16.78 16.10
CA ASP A 112 17.59 15.81 15.31
C ASP A 112 16.92 14.42 15.31
N ALA A 113 16.32 14.04 16.44
CA ALA A 113 15.53 12.82 16.54
C ALA A 113 14.32 12.88 15.60
N LEU A 114 13.57 13.99 15.59
CA LEU A 114 12.46 14.18 14.64
C LEU A 114 12.93 14.12 13.19
N ARG A 115 14.01 14.82 12.83
CA ARG A 115 14.57 14.76 11.46
C ARG A 115 14.93 13.34 11.04
N SER A 116 15.51 12.56 11.96
CA SER A 116 15.84 11.16 11.69
C SER A 116 14.60 10.31 11.51
N VAL A 117 13.56 10.50 12.34
CA VAL A 117 12.27 9.82 12.21
C VAL A 117 11.58 10.15 10.88
N VAL A 118 11.49 11.43 10.52
CA VAL A 118 10.93 11.89 9.25
C VAL A 118 11.66 11.25 8.07
N ARG A 119 12.99 11.27 8.07
CA ARG A 119 13.80 10.69 6.99
C ARG A 119 13.69 9.17 6.92
N LEU A 120 13.77 8.47 8.04
CA LEU A 120 13.83 7.01 8.09
C LEU A 120 12.47 6.35 7.85
N LEU A 121 11.39 7.04 8.22
CA LEU A 121 10.02 6.57 7.97
C LEU A 121 9.38 7.23 6.74
N ASP A 122 10.12 8.08 6.03
CA ASP A 122 9.66 8.83 4.86
C ASP A 122 8.33 9.56 5.12
N LEU A 123 8.24 10.24 6.27
CA LEU A 123 7.02 10.93 6.68
C LEU A 123 6.83 12.20 5.84
N ALA A 124 5.57 12.50 5.48
CA ALA A 124 5.17 13.75 4.84
C ALA A 124 5.16 14.93 5.82
N VAL A 125 6.30 15.17 6.48
CA VAL A 125 6.55 16.26 7.41
C VAL A 125 7.84 16.94 7.00
N GLU A 126 7.84 18.24 6.74
CA GLU A 126 9.10 18.95 6.52
C GLU A 126 9.73 19.31 7.87
N ALA A 127 10.97 18.87 8.06
CA ALA A 127 11.74 19.09 9.29
C ALA A 127 13.04 19.86 8.98
N PRO A 128 12.99 21.20 8.80
CA PRO A 128 14.15 21.99 8.40
C PRO A 128 15.26 22.02 9.48
N ARG A 129 16.43 22.57 9.14
CA ARG A 129 17.57 22.59 10.09
C ARG A 129 17.35 23.51 11.29
N ASN A 130 16.51 24.53 11.16
CA ASN A 130 16.28 25.59 12.15
C ASN A 130 15.06 25.34 13.07
N LEU A 131 14.61 24.09 13.18
CA LEU A 131 13.57 23.70 14.15
C LEU A 131 13.93 24.13 15.57
N GLN A 132 12.91 24.54 16.32
CA GLN A 132 13.04 24.91 17.73
C GLN A 132 12.45 23.80 18.59
N ALA A 133 13.15 23.42 19.66
CA ALA A 133 12.65 22.47 20.65
C ALA A 133 12.38 23.23 21.96
N GLU A 134 11.10 23.43 22.28
CA GLU A 134 10.67 24.15 23.47
C GLU A 134 10.27 23.16 24.58
N PRO A 135 10.82 23.27 25.79
CA PRO A 135 10.51 22.34 26.87
C PRO A 135 9.05 22.46 27.32
N ILE A 136 8.40 21.30 27.50
CA ILE A 136 7.02 21.22 28.00
C ILE A 136 7.06 21.05 29.52
N GLY A 137 6.60 22.07 30.24
CA GLY A 137 6.54 22.06 31.71
C GLY A 137 7.92 22.25 32.37
N THR A 138 8.07 21.76 33.59
CA THR A 138 9.30 21.93 34.39
C THR A 138 10.30 20.77 34.25
N ALA A 139 9.94 19.72 33.51
CA ALA A 139 10.77 18.55 33.32
C ALA A 139 11.64 18.69 32.06
N ALA A 140 12.96 18.53 32.20
CA ALA A 140 13.94 18.74 31.14
C ALA A 140 14.04 17.57 30.13
N ASN A 141 12.93 16.85 29.91
CA ASN A 141 12.92 15.62 29.12
C ASN A 141 11.74 15.53 28.14
N LYS A 142 10.96 16.58 27.96
CA LYS A 142 9.84 16.62 27.01
C LYS A 142 9.81 17.95 26.28
N PHE A 143 9.70 17.91 24.96
CA PHE A 143 9.83 19.08 24.10
C PHE A 143 8.73 19.09 23.04
N THR A 144 8.14 20.26 22.80
CA THR A 144 7.39 20.55 21.56
C THR A 144 8.39 21.01 20.53
N ILE A 145 8.34 20.47 19.31
CA ILE A 145 9.23 20.85 18.22
C ILE A 145 8.43 21.70 17.25
N THR A 146 8.79 22.99 17.13
CA THR A 146 8.09 23.96 16.29
C THR A 146 8.88 24.30 15.02
N GLY A 147 8.16 24.75 13.99
CA GLY A 147 8.73 25.11 12.69
C GLY A 147 8.71 23.98 11.65
N THR A 148 7.97 22.90 11.92
CA THR A 148 7.64 21.86 10.94
C THR A 148 6.44 22.27 10.09
N THR A 149 6.32 21.69 8.90
CA THR A 149 5.09 21.71 8.07
C THR A 149 4.67 20.28 7.77
N GLY A 150 3.42 20.05 7.36
CA GLY A 150 2.88 18.71 7.03
C GLY A 150 2.36 17.88 8.21
N ALA A 151 2.75 18.20 9.46
CA ALA A 151 2.13 17.61 10.66
C ALA A 151 0.88 18.41 11.09
N ASP A 152 -0.18 17.72 11.54
CA ASP A 152 -1.43 18.37 11.99
C ASP A 152 -1.27 19.18 13.28
N ARG A 153 -0.21 18.86 14.04
CA ARG A 153 0.23 19.61 15.22
C ARG A 153 1.74 19.49 15.37
N ASP A 154 2.33 20.45 16.05
CA ASP A 154 3.75 20.44 16.39
C ASP A 154 4.16 19.09 17.01
N PRO A 155 5.14 18.37 16.44
CA PRO A 155 5.61 17.11 16.99
C PRO A 155 6.14 17.24 18.40
N VAL A 156 6.05 16.15 19.16
CA VAL A 156 6.48 16.12 20.57
C VAL A 156 7.53 15.06 20.76
N ALA A 157 8.67 15.41 21.35
CA ALA A 157 9.73 14.47 21.66
C ALA A 157 9.92 14.35 23.18
N SER A 158 9.87 13.13 23.70
CA SER A 158 10.09 12.84 25.12
C SER A 158 11.27 11.88 25.29
N LEU A 159 12.27 12.25 26.09
CA LEU A 159 13.39 11.38 26.45
C LEU A 159 12.92 10.41 27.54
N VAL A 160 12.95 9.12 27.20
CA VAL A 160 12.46 8.02 28.05
C VAL A 160 13.39 6.82 27.97
N TYR A 161 13.29 5.90 28.94
CA TYR A 161 13.82 4.56 28.77
C TYR A 161 12.78 3.65 28.12
N LEU A 162 13.26 2.69 27.32
CA LEU A 162 12.47 1.61 26.74
C LEU A 162 13.11 0.26 27.07
N ASN A 163 12.32 -0.66 27.61
CA ASN A 163 12.70 -2.07 27.75
C ASN A 163 12.38 -2.81 26.43
N SER A 164 13.40 -3.22 25.68
CA SER A 164 13.26 -3.92 24.40
C SER A 164 13.01 -5.44 24.55
N GLY A 165 12.89 -5.95 25.78
CA GLY A 165 12.47 -7.34 26.05
C GLY A 165 13.59 -8.39 26.02
N LYS A 166 14.85 -7.97 26.02
CA LYS A 166 16.05 -8.84 26.21
C LYS A 166 16.82 -8.55 27.50
N GLY A 167 16.15 -7.95 28.49
CA GLY A 167 16.81 -7.48 29.72
C GLY A 167 17.72 -6.26 29.51
N GLN A 168 17.58 -5.57 28.39
CA GLN A 168 18.32 -4.35 28.05
C GLN A 168 17.38 -3.14 28.07
N LEU A 169 17.88 -2.05 28.65
CA LEU A 169 17.24 -0.74 28.63
C LEU A 169 17.94 0.13 27.60
N HIS A 170 17.15 0.81 26.77
CA HIS A 170 17.63 1.79 25.81
C HIS A 170 17.12 3.17 26.21
N LEU A 171 18.01 4.16 26.22
CA LEU A 171 17.59 5.56 26.29
C LEU A 171 17.15 5.98 24.90
N VAL A 172 15.92 6.47 24.75
CA VAL A 172 15.28 6.73 23.46
C VAL A 172 14.54 8.06 23.49
N TRP A 173 14.46 8.70 22.32
CA TRP A 173 13.48 9.72 22.05
C TRP A 173 12.17 9.05 21.61
N LYS A 174 11.11 9.25 22.40
CA LYS A 174 9.73 8.99 22.00
C LYS A 174 9.24 10.21 21.22
N VAL A 175 9.25 10.12 19.90
CA VAL A 175 8.81 11.15 18.98
C VAL A 175 7.36 10.87 18.57
N GLU A 176 6.47 11.79 18.89
CA GLU A 176 5.06 11.75 18.55
C GLU A 176 4.81 12.69 17.36
N THR A 177 4.35 12.14 16.24
CA THR A 177 3.93 12.89 15.05
C THR A 177 2.48 12.57 14.75
N VAL A 178 1.66 13.60 14.53
CA VAL A 178 0.29 13.42 14.04
C VAL A 178 0.24 13.93 12.61
N ILE A 179 -0.10 13.04 11.69
CA ILE A 179 -0.10 13.27 10.25
C ILE A 179 -1.38 12.65 9.71
N SER A 180 -2.33 13.47 9.29
CA SER A 180 -3.67 13.05 8.90
C SER A 180 -4.35 12.24 10.02
N PHE A 181 -4.74 10.99 9.77
CA PHE A 181 -5.37 10.12 10.77
C PHE A 181 -4.35 9.41 11.67
N HIS A 182 -3.06 9.45 11.31
CA HIS A 182 -2.01 8.71 11.99
C HIS A 182 -1.48 9.46 13.20
N TRP A 183 -1.49 8.79 14.35
CA TRP A 183 -0.76 9.25 15.53
C TRP A 183 0.40 8.29 15.76
N LEU A 184 1.50 8.56 15.08
CA LEU A 184 2.71 7.79 15.20
C LEU A 184 3.45 8.16 16.48
N VAL A 185 3.87 7.14 17.20
CA VAL A 185 4.75 7.18 18.36
C VAL A 185 5.97 6.34 18.04
N THR A 186 7.06 7.02 17.70
CA THR A 186 8.32 6.42 17.27
C THR A 186 9.34 6.47 18.39
N TYR A 187 9.92 5.34 18.75
CA TYR A 187 11.01 5.23 19.71
C TYR A 187 12.33 5.09 18.95
N ILE A 188 13.05 6.20 18.82
CA ILE A 188 14.39 6.24 18.19
C ILE A 188 15.46 6.33 19.27
N ASP A 189 16.57 5.64 19.08
CA ASP A 189 17.69 5.64 20.01
C ASP A 189 18.20 7.06 20.29
N ALA A 190 18.56 7.37 21.54
CA ALA A 190 19.01 8.73 21.90
C ALA A 190 20.49 9.00 21.54
N VAL A 191 21.21 7.97 21.09
CA VAL A 191 22.66 8.00 20.77
C VAL A 191 22.91 7.63 19.30
N THR A 192 21.98 6.94 18.65
CA THR A 192 22.09 6.51 17.25
C THR A 192 20.79 6.83 16.50
N ASP A 193 20.78 6.71 15.17
CA ASP A 193 19.57 6.89 14.36
C ASP A 193 18.71 5.61 14.26
N ARG A 194 18.94 4.63 15.13
CA ARG A 194 18.20 3.37 15.09
C ARG A 194 16.79 3.52 15.68
N ILE A 195 15.78 3.21 14.88
CA ILE A 195 14.40 3.06 15.35
C ILE A 195 14.22 1.69 16.02
N HIS A 196 13.67 1.69 17.24
CA HIS A 196 13.38 0.49 18.02
C HIS A 196 11.94 0.01 17.82
N VAL A 197 10.97 0.94 17.84
CA VAL A 197 9.54 0.67 17.75
C VAL A 197 8.82 1.86 17.10
N VAL A 198 7.84 1.61 16.25
CA VAL A 198 6.84 2.58 15.80
C VAL A 198 5.46 2.05 16.19
N ILE A 199 4.63 2.89 16.79
CA ILE A 199 3.24 2.57 17.16
C ILE A 199 2.35 3.60 16.47
N ASP A 200 1.33 3.16 15.77
CA ASP A 200 0.26 4.04 15.29
C ASP A 200 -0.98 3.89 16.17
N ASN A 201 -1.48 5.01 16.70
CA ASN A 201 -2.66 5.08 17.57
C ASN A 201 -3.91 5.61 16.85
N SER A 202 -3.96 5.52 15.53
CA SER A 202 -5.08 5.91 14.67
C SER A 202 -6.26 4.92 14.70
N HIS A 203 -7.42 5.37 14.21
CA HIS A 203 -8.52 4.48 13.83
C HIS A 203 -8.23 3.86 12.46
N ARG A 204 -8.37 2.54 12.36
CA ARG A 204 -8.11 1.79 11.12
C ARG A 204 -9.24 2.01 10.12
N ALA A 205 -8.90 2.29 8.87
CA ALA A 205 -9.87 2.14 7.78
C ALA A 205 -10.01 0.67 7.42
N SER A 206 -11.21 0.23 7.07
CA SER A 206 -11.45 -1.15 6.66
C SER A 206 -12.35 -1.25 5.45
N TYR A 207 -12.03 -2.17 4.55
CA TYR A 207 -12.71 -2.34 3.27
C TYR A 207 -13.11 -3.80 3.10
N LYS A 208 -14.39 -4.06 2.81
CA LYS A 208 -14.86 -5.41 2.47
C LYS A 208 -14.84 -5.57 0.95
N VAL A 209 -13.89 -6.32 0.42
CA VAL A 209 -13.56 -6.34 -1.02
C VAL A 209 -13.06 -7.70 -1.48
N TYR A 210 -13.09 -7.97 -2.78
CA TYR A 210 -12.24 -8.97 -3.41
C TYR A 210 -10.80 -8.40 -3.40
N PRO A 211 -9.85 -9.08 -2.75
CA PRO A 211 -8.48 -8.57 -2.63
C PRO A 211 -7.73 -8.66 -3.97
N LEU A 212 -6.66 -7.87 -4.13
CA LEU A 212 -5.81 -7.93 -5.31
C LEU A 212 -5.36 -9.38 -5.58
N GLY A 213 -5.44 -9.79 -6.84
CA GLY A 213 -5.19 -11.17 -7.26
C GLY A 213 -6.45 -12.04 -7.33
N VAL A 214 -7.58 -11.65 -6.71
CA VAL A 214 -8.91 -12.23 -7.00
C VAL A 214 -9.53 -11.43 -8.14
N ASN A 215 -9.70 -12.08 -9.29
CA ASN A 215 -10.17 -11.40 -10.49
C ASN A 215 -11.64 -11.04 -10.42
N ASP A 216 -12.48 -11.97 -9.96
CA ASP A 216 -13.92 -11.84 -10.03
C ASP A 216 -14.62 -12.72 -8.97
N PRO A 217 -15.95 -12.61 -8.78
CA PRO A 217 -16.68 -13.38 -7.78
C PRO A 217 -16.62 -14.91 -7.90
N GLU A 218 -16.20 -15.47 -9.04
CA GLU A 218 -16.05 -16.92 -9.21
C GLU A 218 -14.62 -17.39 -8.86
N ASP A 219 -13.66 -16.46 -8.73
CA ASP A 219 -12.24 -16.71 -8.47
C ASP A 219 -11.85 -16.61 -6.97
N GLY A 220 -12.76 -16.17 -6.10
CA GLY A 220 -12.49 -16.11 -4.66
C GLY A 220 -13.60 -15.45 -3.84
N ASP A 221 -13.35 -15.31 -2.55
CA ASP A 221 -14.26 -14.67 -1.61
C ASP A 221 -13.82 -13.24 -1.28
N ARG A 222 -14.78 -12.39 -0.89
CA ARG A 222 -14.49 -11.07 -0.31
C ARG A 222 -13.93 -11.22 1.10
N ILE A 223 -12.89 -10.43 1.41
CA ILE A 223 -12.31 -10.33 2.75
C ILE A 223 -12.45 -8.91 3.29
N VAL A 224 -12.22 -8.75 4.60
CA VAL A 224 -12.02 -7.41 5.18
C VAL A 224 -10.52 -7.17 5.24
N VAL A 225 -10.06 -6.11 4.57
CA VAL A 225 -8.69 -5.60 4.70
C VAL A 225 -8.71 -4.37 5.60
N GLU A 226 -7.67 -4.22 6.42
CA GLU A 226 -7.48 -3.07 7.32
C GLU A 226 -6.21 -2.33 6.91
N ASP A 227 -6.30 -1.00 6.80
CA ASP A 227 -5.20 -0.10 6.40
C ASP A 227 -4.34 -0.65 5.25
N PRO A 228 -4.93 -0.99 4.09
CA PRO A 228 -4.26 -1.74 3.02
C PRO A 228 -3.18 -0.96 2.26
N TRP A 229 -3.01 0.33 2.53
CA TRP A 229 -2.08 1.20 1.81
C TRP A 229 -0.61 0.92 2.12
N LEU A 230 0.24 1.12 1.12
CA LEU A 230 1.68 1.26 1.33
C LEU A 230 2.03 2.71 1.59
N LEU A 231 2.48 3.04 2.80
CA LEU A 231 2.85 4.42 3.16
C LEU A 231 3.97 5.01 2.29
N SER A 232 4.81 4.17 1.66
CA SER A 232 5.83 4.60 0.70
C SER A 232 5.23 5.18 -0.59
N ALA A 233 4.04 4.72 -1.00
CA ALA A 233 3.34 5.15 -2.21
C ALA A 233 2.16 6.09 -1.90
N SER A 234 1.45 5.81 -0.81
CA SER A 234 0.31 6.55 -0.29
C SER A 234 0.64 7.14 1.09
N PRO A 235 1.52 8.17 1.17
CA PRO A 235 1.98 8.74 2.45
C PRO A 235 0.86 9.42 3.25
N PHE A 236 -0.25 9.76 2.58
CA PHE A 236 -1.45 10.33 3.20
C PHE A 236 -2.53 9.28 3.47
N THR A 237 -2.26 7.98 3.29
CA THR A 237 -3.27 6.93 3.12
C THR A 237 -4.11 7.13 1.86
N TRP A 238 -5.13 6.29 1.69
CA TRP A 238 -6.06 6.42 0.58
C TRP A 238 -7.17 7.44 0.82
N THR A 239 -7.43 7.87 2.06
CA THR A 239 -8.55 8.78 2.41
C THR A 239 -8.09 10.18 2.81
N SER A 240 -6.94 10.63 2.33
CA SER A 240 -6.47 12.01 2.44
C SER A 240 -5.66 12.38 1.21
N ASP A 241 -5.62 13.67 0.88
CA ASP A 241 -4.73 14.27 -0.12
C ASP A 241 -3.60 15.09 0.53
N GLY A 242 -3.44 15.00 1.85
CA GLY A 242 -2.47 15.78 2.63
C GLY A 242 -2.95 17.18 3.02
N TYR A 243 -4.07 17.66 2.46
CA TYR A 243 -4.73 18.91 2.86
C TYR A 243 -6.07 18.67 3.55
N THR A 244 -6.82 17.71 3.02
CA THR A 244 -8.16 17.34 3.43
C THR A 244 -8.19 15.86 3.77
N ASN A 245 -8.81 15.56 4.90
CA ASN A 245 -9.12 14.21 5.32
C ASN A 245 -10.57 13.89 4.92
N TYR A 246 -10.76 12.75 4.27
CA TYR A 246 -12.05 12.32 3.75
C TYR A 246 -12.60 11.16 4.58
N THR A 247 -13.91 11.15 4.78
CA THR A 247 -14.67 10.01 5.31
C THR A 247 -15.35 9.21 4.20
N THR A 248 -15.00 9.50 2.95
CA THR A 248 -15.61 8.93 1.76
C THR A 248 -14.57 8.21 0.90
N THR A 249 -14.99 7.62 -0.22
CA THR A 249 -14.13 6.95 -1.22
C THR A 249 -13.37 7.96 -2.08
N GLU A 250 -12.59 8.83 -1.42
CA GLU A 250 -11.76 9.88 -2.03
C GLU A 250 -10.47 10.06 -1.24
N GLY A 251 -9.36 10.27 -1.95
CA GLY A 251 -8.13 10.80 -1.39
C GLY A 251 -7.14 11.17 -2.49
N ASN A 252 -5.85 10.96 -2.23
CA ASN A 252 -4.79 11.44 -3.11
C ASN A 252 -4.79 10.76 -4.48
N ASN A 253 -4.97 9.45 -4.54
CA ASN A 253 -4.72 8.68 -5.76
C ASN A 253 -5.97 8.57 -6.65
N VAL A 254 -7.14 8.48 -6.01
CA VAL A 254 -8.41 8.20 -6.69
C VAL A 254 -9.58 8.79 -5.93
N VAL A 255 -10.63 9.12 -6.69
CA VAL A 255 -11.98 9.28 -6.18
C VAL A 255 -12.90 8.29 -6.89
N SER A 256 -13.58 7.43 -6.12
CA SER A 256 -14.60 6.52 -6.64
C SER A 256 -15.98 7.02 -6.26
N LEU A 257 -16.88 7.03 -7.25
CA LEU A 257 -18.19 7.64 -7.16
C LEU A 257 -19.20 6.91 -8.07
N HIS A 258 -20.45 7.33 -8.04
CA HIS A 258 -21.47 6.95 -9.01
C HIS A 258 -22.05 8.19 -9.68
N ASP A 259 -22.00 8.23 -11.01
CA ASP A 259 -22.64 9.28 -11.79
C ASP A 259 -24.07 8.91 -12.23
N TYR A 260 -25.04 9.63 -11.69
CA TYR A 260 -26.45 9.51 -12.07
C TYR A 260 -26.78 10.17 -13.42
N THR A 261 -25.89 11.02 -13.97
CA THR A 261 -26.22 11.80 -15.17
C THR A 261 -26.07 11.02 -16.47
N GLY A 262 -25.16 10.03 -16.50
CA GLY A 262 -24.98 9.11 -17.63
C GLY A 262 -24.64 9.83 -18.94
N ASN A 263 -24.06 11.03 -18.87
CA ASN A 263 -23.77 11.87 -20.03
C ASN A 263 -22.34 11.66 -20.59
N GLY A 264 -21.60 10.69 -20.02
CA GLY A 264 -20.22 10.37 -20.38
C GLY A 264 -19.15 11.23 -19.68
N PHE A 265 -19.53 12.18 -18.83
CA PHE A 265 -18.62 13.02 -18.06
C PHE A 265 -19.02 13.08 -16.59
N VAL A 266 -18.04 12.86 -15.70
CA VAL A 266 -18.30 12.85 -14.26
C VAL A 266 -18.53 14.27 -13.73
N ALA A 267 -19.66 14.49 -13.06
CA ALA A 267 -20.00 15.78 -12.44
C ALA A 267 -19.37 15.95 -11.04
N GLU A 268 -19.13 17.20 -10.63
CA GLU A 268 -18.49 17.52 -9.32
C GLU A 268 -19.28 17.00 -8.09
N ASN A 269 -20.59 16.75 -8.21
CA ASN A 269 -21.49 16.39 -7.10
C ASN A 269 -22.04 14.95 -7.18
N CYS A 270 -21.29 14.02 -7.78
CA CYS A 270 -21.68 12.61 -7.86
C CYS A 270 -21.70 11.94 -6.47
N TYR A 271 -22.49 10.87 -6.35
CA TYR A 271 -22.62 10.14 -5.09
C TYR A 271 -21.33 9.40 -4.76
N ARG A 272 -20.93 9.46 -3.49
CA ARG A 272 -19.81 8.71 -2.93
C ARG A 272 -20.26 8.08 -1.64
N THR A 273 -19.69 6.93 -1.36
CA THR A 273 -19.96 6.21 -0.12
C THR A 273 -19.31 6.97 1.05
N ASP A 274 -20.09 7.35 2.07
CA ASP A 274 -19.60 8.08 3.26
C ASP A 274 -19.68 7.20 4.51
N SER A 275 -18.56 7.10 5.24
CA SER A 275 -18.41 6.32 6.46
C SER A 275 -17.53 7.09 7.45
N PRO A 276 -18.11 7.84 8.41
CA PRO A 276 -17.37 8.66 9.37
C PRO A 276 -16.33 7.89 10.20
N ASP A 277 -16.55 6.59 10.42
CA ASP A 277 -15.65 5.70 11.16
C ASP A 277 -14.63 4.98 10.24
N LEU A 278 -14.60 5.30 8.94
CA LEU A 278 -13.79 4.66 7.90
C LEU A 278 -14.01 3.14 7.77
N ILE A 279 -15.25 2.69 8.03
CA ILE A 279 -15.66 1.29 7.88
C ILE A 279 -16.46 1.15 6.59
N PHE A 280 -15.79 0.81 5.50
CA PHE A 280 -16.36 0.62 4.16
C PHE A 280 -16.67 -0.88 3.93
N GLN A 281 -17.61 -1.42 4.73
CA GLN A 281 -17.94 -2.84 4.72
C GLN A 281 -19.39 -3.10 4.30
N TYR A 282 -19.66 -2.95 3.00
CA TYR A 282 -21.01 -3.06 2.45
C TYR A 282 -21.36 -4.48 1.98
N PRO A 283 -22.63 -4.91 2.08
CA PRO A 283 -23.06 -6.22 1.59
C PRO A 283 -23.00 -6.29 0.06
N TYR A 284 -22.62 -7.44 -0.47
CA TYR A 284 -22.71 -7.77 -1.90
C TYR A 284 -22.86 -9.29 -2.03
N SER A 285 -23.62 -9.70 -3.05
CA SER A 285 -23.77 -11.08 -3.49
C SER A 285 -23.94 -11.07 -5.01
N ALA A 286 -23.25 -11.98 -5.70
CA ALA A 286 -23.39 -12.15 -7.15
C ALA A 286 -24.80 -12.56 -7.59
N CYS A 287 -25.66 -13.00 -6.65
CA CYS A 287 -27.06 -13.34 -6.91
C CYS A 287 -28.03 -12.15 -6.75
N THR A 288 -27.56 -10.98 -6.32
CA THR A 288 -28.41 -9.80 -6.16
C THR A 288 -28.80 -9.25 -7.54
N LEU A 289 -30.11 -9.15 -7.80
CA LEU A 289 -30.62 -8.85 -9.15
C LEU A 289 -30.56 -7.37 -9.54
N ASN A 290 -30.65 -6.46 -8.56
CA ASN A 290 -30.65 -5.01 -8.82
C ASN A 290 -29.30 -4.40 -8.44
N PRO A 291 -28.50 -3.90 -9.40
CA PRO A 291 -27.19 -3.32 -9.10
C PRO A 291 -27.19 -2.16 -8.12
N ALA A 292 -28.26 -1.37 -8.10
CA ALA A 292 -28.42 -0.26 -7.17
C ALA A 292 -28.43 -0.71 -5.69
N ASP A 293 -28.81 -1.96 -5.40
CA ASP A 293 -28.87 -2.47 -4.02
C ASP A 293 -27.49 -2.70 -3.40
N TYR A 294 -26.43 -2.73 -4.21
CA TYR A 294 -25.05 -2.95 -3.78
C TYR A 294 -24.09 -1.85 -4.26
N LEU A 295 -24.60 -0.67 -4.60
CA LEU A 295 -23.82 0.44 -5.14
C LEU A 295 -22.62 0.81 -4.25
N ASP A 296 -22.81 0.88 -2.92
CA ASP A 296 -21.71 1.19 -2.00
C ASP A 296 -20.59 0.15 -2.03
N ALA A 297 -20.93 -1.14 -2.21
CA ALA A 297 -19.93 -2.20 -2.36
C ALA A 297 -19.18 -2.07 -3.68
N SER A 298 -19.84 -1.63 -4.75
CA SER A 298 -19.26 -1.39 -6.07
C SER A 298 -18.25 -0.24 -6.04
N ILE A 299 -18.67 0.92 -5.51
CA ILE A 299 -17.80 2.10 -5.30
C ILE A 299 -16.60 1.73 -4.40
N THR A 300 -16.85 1.01 -3.30
CA THR A 300 -15.79 0.57 -2.38
C THR A 300 -14.80 -0.38 -3.06
N GLN A 301 -15.27 -1.30 -3.90
CA GLN A 301 -14.40 -2.24 -4.63
C GLN A 301 -13.48 -1.50 -5.60
N LEU A 302 -14.03 -0.57 -6.39
CA LEU A 302 -13.24 0.23 -7.33
C LEU A 302 -12.23 1.13 -6.62
N PHE A 303 -12.63 1.75 -5.51
CA PHE A 303 -11.73 2.54 -4.68
C PHE A 303 -10.54 1.71 -4.18
N TYR A 304 -10.79 0.50 -3.67
CA TYR A 304 -9.73 -0.42 -3.25
C TYR A 304 -8.84 -0.84 -4.42
N THR A 305 -9.44 -1.31 -5.52
CA THR A 305 -8.70 -1.83 -6.69
C THR A 305 -7.80 -0.77 -7.33
N ALA A 306 -8.29 0.46 -7.50
CA ALA A 306 -7.51 1.54 -8.09
C ALA A 306 -6.37 1.99 -7.16
N ASN A 307 -6.61 2.11 -5.85
CA ASN A 307 -5.57 2.51 -4.91
C ASN A 307 -4.48 1.45 -4.72
N ILE A 308 -4.86 0.17 -4.60
CA ILE A 308 -3.85 -0.89 -4.42
C ILE A 308 -2.99 -1.04 -5.68
N TYR A 309 -3.56 -0.78 -6.86
CA TYR A 309 -2.82 -0.79 -8.10
C TYR A 309 -1.91 0.43 -8.24
N HIS A 310 -2.37 1.62 -7.84
CA HIS A 310 -1.49 2.78 -7.69
C HIS A 310 -0.26 2.43 -6.83
N ASP A 311 -0.48 1.85 -5.65
CA ASP A 311 0.62 1.52 -4.73
C ASP A 311 1.58 0.48 -5.33
N LEU A 312 1.06 -0.52 -6.07
CA LEU A 312 1.88 -1.50 -6.78
C LEU A 312 2.71 -0.86 -7.91
N LEU A 313 2.08 -0.04 -8.75
CA LEU A 313 2.76 0.65 -9.85
C LEU A 313 3.82 1.63 -9.33
N TYR A 314 3.57 2.28 -8.20
CA TYR A 314 4.53 3.14 -7.53
C TYR A 314 5.78 2.37 -7.10
N GLN A 315 5.62 1.18 -6.52
CA GLN A 315 6.75 0.31 -6.17
C GLN A 315 7.55 -0.10 -7.42
N LEU A 316 6.89 -0.28 -8.56
CA LEU A 316 7.51 -0.62 -9.84
C LEU A 316 8.07 0.59 -10.62
N GLY A 317 7.98 1.81 -10.05
CA GLY A 317 8.62 3.00 -10.61
C GLY A 317 7.68 4.04 -11.23
N PHE A 318 6.36 3.81 -11.28
CA PHE A 318 5.39 4.82 -11.72
C PHE A 318 5.07 5.79 -10.58
N ASN A 319 6.00 6.70 -10.35
CA ASN A 319 5.96 7.72 -9.30
C ASN A 319 5.54 9.10 -9.86
N GLU A 320 5.67 10.14 -9.05
CA GLU A 320 5.26 11.50 -9.37
C GLU A 320 5.99 12.05 -10.61
N GLU A 321 7.31 11.88 -10.69
CA GLU A 321 8.09 12.35 -11.86
C GLU A 321 7.78 11.57 -13.14
N ALA A 322 7.40 10.30 -12.99
CA ALA A 322 6.93 9.45 -14.09
C ALA A 322 5.49 9.75 -14.52
N GLY A 323 4.81 10.72 -13.87
CA GLY A 323 3.46 11.13 -14.21
C GLY A 323 2.40 10.15 -13.71
N ASN A 324 2.52 9.68 -12.46
CA ASN A 324 1.45 8.94 -11.80
C ASN A 324 0.21 9.82 -11.55
N PHE A 325 -0.84 9.22 -10.98
CA PHE A 325 -2.13 9.88 -10.76
C PHE A 325 -2.28 10.27 -9.29
N GLN A 326 -1.98 11.52 -8.96
CA GLN A 326 -2.04 12.03 -7.59
C GLN A 326 -2.54 13.48 -7.52
N ALA A 327 -3.49 13.74 -6.62
CA ALA A 327 -3.93 15.11 -6.36
C ALA A 327 -2.79 15.98 -5.81
N ASN A 328 -1.98 15.41 -4.93
CA ASN A 328 -0.85 16.04 -4.27
C ASN A 328 0.41 15.17 -4.37
N ASN A 329 1.39 15.67 -5.12
CA ASN A 329 2.67 15.01 -5.34
C ASN A 329 3.67 15.22 -4.18
N ASN A 330 3.26 15.91 -3.11
CA ASN A 330 4.07 16.11 -1.90
C ASN A 330 5.48 16.68 -2.17
N GLY A 331 5.61 17.52 -3.21
CA GLY A 331 6.89 18.10 -3.62
C GLY A 331 7.89 17.12 -4.27
N ARG A 332 7.46 15.93 -4.68
CA ARG A 332 8.32 14.87 -5.25
C ARG A 332 8.56 14.96 -6.75
N GLY A 333 7.96 15.95 -7.43
CA GLY A 333 8.08 16.15 -8.89
C GLY A 333 6.74 15.93 -9.61
N GLY A 334 6.76 15.90 -10.94
CA GLY A 334 5.55 15.79 -11.77
C GLY A 334 4.56 16.95 -11.63
N LEU A 335 3.37 16.81 -12.21
CA LEU A 335 2.24 17.72 -12.03
C LEU A 335 1.08 17.02 -11.33
N GLY A 336 0.77 17.41 -10.09
CA GLY A 336 -0.40 16.90 -9.38
C GLY A 336 -1.73 17.52 -9.85
N ASN A 337 -2.80 17.27 -9.09
CA ASN A 337 -4.21 17.53 -9.42
C ASN A 337 -4.81 16.57 -10.46
N ASP A 338 -4.27 15.36 -10.52
CA ASP A 338 -4.60 14.40 -11.57
C ASP A 338 -4.93 12.99 -11.05
N LYS A 339 -5.47 12.92 -9.83
CA LYS A 339 -6.05 11.68 -9.30
C LYS A 339 -7.04 11.05 -10.28
N ILE A 340 -7.13 9.73 -10.30
CA ILE A 340 -8.12 9.04 -11.13
C ILE A 340 -9.53 9.35 -10.61
N ILE A 341 -10.45 9.63 -11.52
CA ILE A 341 -11.88 9.72 -11.23
C ILE A 341 -12.55 8.47 -11.80
N ILE A 342 -13.09 7.60 -10.94
CA ILE A 342 -13.69 6.33 -11.37
C ILE A 342 -15.19 6.24 -11.02
N SER A 343 -16.02 6.10 -12.03
CA SER A 343 -17.48 6.02 -11.93
C SER A 343 -17.93 4.56 -11.93
N ALA A 344 -18.56 4.14 -10.82
CA ALA A 344 -19.17 2.83 -10.64
C ALA A 344 -20.57 2.79 -11.24
N GLN A 345 -20.94 1.68 -11.89
CA GLN A 345 -22.25 1.48 -12.50
C GLN A 345 -22.68 2.66 -13.40
N ASP A 346 -21.73 3.19 -14.16
CA ASP A 346 -21.98 4.34 -15.01
C ASP A 346 -23.07 4.01 -16.04
N SER A 347 -24.01 4.94 -16.20
CA SER A 347 -25.22 4.73 -16.98
C SER A 347 -25.12 5.19 -18.43
N TRP A 348 -23.91 5.55 -18.91
CA TRP A 348 -23.72 6.02 -20.28
C TRP A 348 -24.13 4.98 -21.34
N PHE A 349 -23.73 3.73 -21.15
CA PHE A 349 -24.17 2.56 -21.93
C PHE A 349 -23.96 1.25 -21.14
N MET A 350 -23.91 0.09 -21.79
CA MET A 350 -23.72 -1.21 -21.15
C MET A 350 -22.66 -2.04 -21.89
N ASN A 351 -22.19 -3.09 -21.22
CA ASN A 351 -21.28 -4.11 -21.78
C ASN A 351 -19.92 -3.56 -22.20
N ASN A 352 -19.36 -2.64 -21.41
CA ASN A 352 -18.02 -2.12 -21.62
C ASN A 352 -17.42 -1.52 -20.34
N ALA A 353 -16.18 -1.05 -20.44
CA ALA A 353 -15.56 -0.06 -19.58
C ALA A 353 -14.80 0.94 -20.46
N VAL A 354 -14.53 2.15 -19.95
CA VAL A 354 -13.88 3.20 -20.76
C VAL A 354 -12.93 4.03 -19.92
N TYR A 355 -11.68 4.14 -20.36
CA TYR A 355 -10.72 5.15 -19.92
C TYR A 355 -10.76 6.40 -20.81
N PHE A 356 -10.70 7.57 -20.20
CA PHE A 356 -10.53 8.86 -20.88
C PHE A 356 -9.18 9.47 -20.55
N ASP A 357 -8.46 9.79 -21.62
CA ASP A 357 -7.09 10.27 -21.55
C ASP A 357 -6.98 11.66 -20.94
N ALA A 358 -5.92 11.86 -20.15
CA ALA A 358 -5.51 13.15 -19.64
C ALA A 358 -3.99 13.22 -19.49
N PRO A 359 -3.35 14.36 -19.84
CA PRO A 359 -1.93 14.56 -19.54
C PRO A 359 -1.68 14.64 -18.04
N ASP A 360 -0.41 14.51 -17.63
CA ASP A 360 0.05 14.80 -16.28
C ASP A 360 -0.39 16.21 -15.82
N GLY A 361 -1.01 16.27 -14.64
CA GLY A 361 -1.66 17.47 -14.09
C GLY A 361 -3.16 17.64 -14.39
N GLU A 362 -3.76 16.75 -15.19
CA GLU A 362 -5.21 16.70 -15.41
C GLU A 362 -5.76 15.30 -15.06
N SER A 363 -6.88 15.26 -14.34
CA SER A 363 -7.48 14.00 -13.87
C SER A 363 -8.10 13.21 -15.04
N PRO A 364 -7.72 11.94 -15.25
CA PRO A 364 -8.42 11.06 -16.17
C PRO A 364 -9.72 10.53 -15.55
N PHE A 365 -10.60 10.02 -16.41
CA PHE A 365 -11.87 9.43 -16.00
C PHE A 365 -11.94 7.97 -16.43
N ILE A 366 -12.41 7.10 -15.53
CA ILE A 366 -12.73 5.70 -15.82
C ILE A 366 -14.21 5.49 -15.60
N LEU A 367 -14.90 4.97 -16.61
CA LEU A 367 -16.30 4.60 -16.52
C LEU A 367 -16.40 3.07 -16.45
N MET A 368 -16.95 2.57 -15.35
CA MET A 368 -17.21 1.15 -15.13
C MET A 368 -18.71 0.90 -15.29
N LEU A 369 -19.10 0.15 -16.31
CA LEU A 369 -20.51 0.02 -16.72
C LEU A 369 -21.09 -1.35 -16.30
N LEU A 370 -22.41 -1.47 -16.42
CA LEU A 370 -23.11 -2.73 -16.17
C LEU A 370 -23.10 -3.63 -17.40
N TRP A 371 -23.10 -4.95 -17.19
CA TRP A 371 -23.04 -5.98 -18.23
C TRP A 371 -24.24 -6.92 -18.17
N ASP A 372 -24.93 -7.13 -19.29
CA ASP A 372 -26.11 -8.01 -19.42
C ASP A 372 -25.90 -9.21 -20.37
N LEU A 373 -24.64 -9.52 -20.71
CA LEU A 373 -24.29 -10.65 -21.58
C LEU A 373 -24.39 -12.01 -20.88
N ALA A 374 -24.16 -12.05 -19.57
CA ALA A 374 -24.29 -13.28 -18.80
C ALA A 374 -25.78 -13.67 -18.66
N THR A 375 -26.11 -14.91 -19.06
CA THR A 375 -27.51 -15.35 -19.31
C THR A 375 -28.47 -15.35 -18.11
N THR A 376 -28.04 -14.99 -16.90
CA THR A 376 -28.85 -15.12 -15.68
C THR A 376 -28.98 -13.87 -14.81
N VAL A 377 -28.03 -12.94 -14.83
CA VAL A 377 -28.03 -11.70 -14.01
C VAL A 377 -27.21 -10.60 -14.69
N VAL A 378 -27.57 -9.33 -14.47
CA VAL A 378 -26.70 -8.20 -14.81
C VAL A 378 -25.48 -8.25 -13.88
N ARG A 379 -24.28 -8.26 -14.47
CA ARG A 379 -22.99 -8.27 -13.77
C ARG A 379 -22.42 -6.85 -13.75
N ASP A 380 -21.91 -6.44 -12.60
CA ASP A 380 -21.26 -5.15 -12.41
C ASP A 380 -19.74 -5.33 -12.54
N CYS A 381 -19.13 -4.75 -13.58
CA CYS A 381 -17.70 -4.94 -13.84
C CYS A 381 -16.80 -4.28 -12.79
N ALA A 382 -17.36 -3.52 -11.83
CA ALA A 382 -16.63 -3.11 -10.64
C ALA A 382 -16.07 -4.29 -9.84
N PHE A 383 -16.71 -5.47 -9.92
CA PHE A 383 -16.25 -6.69 -9.26
C PHE A 383 -15.41 -7.59 -10.16
N ASP A 384 -15.17 -7.20 -11.42
CA ASP A 384 -14.16 -7.82 -12.29
C ASP A 384 -12.89 -6.95 -12.23
N THR A 385 -12.02 -7.29 -11.29
CA THR A 385 -10.74 -6.62 -11.04
C THR A 385 -9.92 -6.53 -12.32
N GLY A 386 -9.98 -7.54 -13.20
CA GLY A 386 -9.27 -7.54 -14.48
C GLY A 386 -9.70 -6.38 -15.37
N VAL A 387 -11.01 -6.12 -15.49
CA VAL A 387 -11.56 -4.99 -16.26
C VAL A 387 -11.15 -3.65 -15.64
N ALA A 388 -11.25 -3.51 -14.32
CA ALA A 388 -10.87 -2.25 -13.65
C ALA A 388 -9.39 -1.90 -13.83
N LEU A 389 -8.50 -2.91 -13.73
CA LEU A 389 -7.07 -2.75 -13.91
C LEU A 389 -6.68 -2.54 -15.39
N HIS A 390 -7.44 -3.11 -16.33
CA HIS A 390 -7.30 -2.84 -17.77
C HIS A 390 -7.46 -1.35 -18.04
N GLU A 391 -8.57 -0.76 -17.60
CA GLU A 391 -8.82 0.66 -17.81
C GLU A 391 -7.74 1.54 -17.15
N TYR A 392 -7.32 1.22 -15.93
CA TYR A 392 -6.24 1.96 -15.26
C TYR A 392 -4.92 1.88 -16.06
N THR A 393 -4.65 0.73 -16.68
CA THR A 393 -3.41 0.49 -17.43
C THR A 393 -3.35 1.27 -18.75
N HIS A 394 -4.49 1.68 -19.32
CA HIS A 394 -4.48 2.68 -20.39
C HIS A 394 -3.79 3.96 -19.92
N GLY A 395 -4.15 4.45 -18.73
CA GLY A 395 -3.49 5.61 -18.12
C GLY A 395 -1.98 5.42 -17.92
N LEU A 396 -1.57 4.29 -17.35
CA LEU A 396 -0.15 3.96 -17.17
C LEU A 396 0.63 4.02 -18.50
N SER A 397 0.15 3.32 -19.52
CA SER A 397 0.85 3.19 -20.80
C SER A 397 0.90 4.51 -21.56
N LEU A 398 -0.15 5.34 -21.48
CA LEU A 398 -0.21 6.67 -22.08
C LEU A 398 0.68 7.70 -21.36
N ARG A 399 0.79 7.64 -20.03
CA ARG A 399 1.66 8.55 -19.26
C ARG A 399 3.14 8.24 -19.48
N LEU A 400 3.51 6.96 -19.54
CA LEU A 400 4.90 6.56 -19.74
C LEU A 400 5.37 6.75 -21.20
N THR A 401 4.54 6.36 -22.18
CA THR A 401 4.95 6.39 -23.59
C THR A 401 5.05 7.82 -24.12
N GLY A 402 6.25 8.24 -24.53
CA GLY A 402 6.48 9.60 -25.03
C GLY A 402 6.51 10.68 -23.94
N GLY A 403 6.41 10.27 -22.67
CA GLY A 403 6.53 11.09 -21.47
C GLY A 403 5.21 11.68 -20.95
N PRO A 404 5.16 12.08 -19.65
CA PRO A 404 3.92 12.34 -18.91
C PRO A 404 2.97 13.40 -19.51
N GLN A 405 3.53 14.37 -20.22
CA GLN A 405 2.79 15.49 -20.80
C GLN A 405 2.22 15.19 -22.20
N ASN A 406 2.57 14.04 -22.80
CA ASN A 406 2.20 13.72 -24.18
C ASN A 406 1.39 12.42 -24.28
N PHE A 407 0.12 12.49 -23.91
CA PHE A 407 -0.81 11.36 -23.97
C PHE A 407 -1.21 10.93 -25.40
N GLY A 408 -0.72 11.63 -26.45
CA GLY A 408 -1.02 11.30 -27.85
C GLY A 408 -0.13 10.19 -28.44
N CYS A 409 0.67 9.48 -27.63
CA CYS A 409 1.75 8.63 -28.12
C CYS A 409 1.41 7.15 -28.34
N LEU A 410 0.14 6.77 -28.21
CA LEU A 410 -0.39 5.46 -28.61
C LEU A 410 -1.55 5.63 -29.60
N SER A 411 -1.40 6.52 -30.58
CA SER A 411 -2.47 6.97 -31.48
C SER A 411 -2.55 6.19 -32.78
N THR A 412 -1.45 5.59 -33.24
CA THR A 412 -1.50 4.73 -34.44
C THR A 412 -2.17 3.39 -34.13
N LEU A 413 -2.70 2.70 -35.16
CA LEU A 413 -3.39 1.42 -34.98
C LEU A 413 -2.51 0.36 -34.27
N GLU A 414 -1.23 0.25 -34.63
CA GLU A 414 -0.30 -0.69 -33.98
C GLU A 414 0.05 -0.26 -32.55
N ALA A 415 0.29 1.04 -32.32
CA ALA A 415 0.61 1.56 -31.00
C ALA A 415 -0.58 1.48 -30.02
N GLY A 416 -1.77 1.92 -30.44
CA GLY A 416 -3.01 1.78 -29.68
C GLY A 416 -3.36 0.31 -29.45
N GLY A 417 -3.06 -0.57 -30.40
CA GLY A 417 -3.13 -2.00 -30.21
C GLY A 417 -2.22 -2.51 -29.09
N MET A 418 -0.97 -2.05 -29.02
CA MET A 418 -0.12 -2.38 -27.86
C MET A 418 -0.67 -1.78 -26.56
N GLY A 419 -1.32 -0.61 -26.61
CA GLY A 419 -2.12 -0.04 -25.52
C GLY A 419 -3.10 -1.05 -24.94
N GLU A 420 -3.97 -1.63 -25.77
CA GLU A 420 -4.88 -2.72 -25.38
C GLU A 420 -4.13 -3.94 -24.83
N GLY A 421 -3.00 -4.31 -25.45
CA GLY A 421 -2.23 -5.47 -25.04
C GLY A 421 -1.54 -5.31 -23.69
N TRP A 422 -1.03 -4.12 -23.36
CA TRP A 422 -0.51 -3.84 -22.03
C TRP A 422 -1.62 -3.84 -20.98
N SER A 423 -2.79 -3.29 -21.34
CA SER A 423 -3.97 -3.27 -20.48
C SER A 423 -4.54 -4.65 -20.19
N ASP A 424 -4.41 -5.61 -21.10
CA ASP A 424 -4.71 -7.02 -20.83
C ASP A 424 -3.59 -7.74 -20.05
N PHE A 425 -2.33 -7.42 -20.36
CA PHE A 425 -1.15 -8.06 -19.78
C PHE A 425 -1.04 -7.84 -18.27
N MET A 426 -1.13 -6.59 -17.81
CA MET A 426 -0.93 -6.24 -16.41
C MET A 426 -1.90 -6.98 -15.47
N PRO A 427 -3.24 -6.91 -15.65
CA PRO A 427 -4.18 -7.68 -14.83
C PRO A 427 -3.97 -9.19 -14.94
N THR A 428 -3.63 -9.70 -16.13
CA THR A 428 -3.36 -11.13 -16.34
C THR A 428 -2.18 -11.62 -15.48
N VAL A 429 -1.10 -10.83 -15.41
CA VAL A 429 0.07 -11.17 -14.58
C VAL A 429 -0.22 -10.99 -13.09
N ILE A 430 -0.96 -9.94 -12.71
CA ILE A 430 -1.36 -9.67 -11.32
C ILE A 430 -2.23 -10.80 -10.75
N ARG A 431 -3.11 -11.39 -11.56
CA ARG A 431 -4.03 -12.46 -11.13
C ARG A 431 -3.43 -13.88 -11.14
N LEU A 432 -2.13 -14.03 -11.45
CA LEU A 432 -1.44 -15.31 -11.31
C LEU A 432 -1.52 -15.81 -9.86
N LYS A 433 -1.95 -17.06 -9.69
CA LYS A 433 -2.13 -17.75 -8.42
C LYS A 433 -0.95 -18.63 -8.10
N GLU A 434 -0.86 -19.06 -6.84
CA GLU A 434 0.19 -19.95 -6.32
C GLU A 434 0.39 -21.19 -7.20
N ASN A 435 -0.70 -21.86 -7.57
CA ASN A 435 -0.66 -23.13 -8.32
C ASN A 435 -0.59 -22.97 -9.84
N ASP A 436 -0.52 -21.74 -10.36
CA ASP A 436 -0.42 -21.54 -11.79
C ASP A 436 0.93 -21.98 -12.34
N THR A 437 0.87 -22.49 -13.56
CA THR A 437 2.02 -22.97 -14.29
C THR A 437 2.00 -22.38 -15.69
N ARG A 438 3.10 -22.53 -16.43
CA ARG A 438 3.18 -22.19 -17.85
C ARG A 438 1.99 -22.67 -18.70
N LYS A 439 1.31 -23.73 -18.29
CA LYS A 439 0.15 -24.31 -19.00
C LYS A 439 -1.19 -23.67 -18.64
N THR A 440 -1.24 -22.80 -17.62
CA THR A 440 -2.45 -22.06 -17.26
C THR A 440 -2.80 -21.10 -18.41
N ASN A 441 -4.09 -21.01 -18.72
CA ASN A 441 -4.64 -20.07 -19.68
C ASN A 441 -5.51 -19.04 -18.96
N TYR A 442 -5.57 -17.82 -19.50
CA TYR A 442 -6.43 -16.76 -18.96
C TYR A 442 -7.30 -16.12 -20.04
N GLY A 443 -8.58 -15.98 -19.74
CA GLY A 443 -9.48 -15.07 -20.46
C GLY A 443 -9.45 -13.67 -19.85
N VAL A 444 -10.04 -12.72 -20.58
CA VAL A 444 -10.31 -11.35 -20.10
C VAL A 444 -11.82 -11.13 -20.11
N GLY A 445 -12.36 -10.64 -19.00
CA GLY A 445 -13.79 -10.39 -18.83
C GLY A 445 -14.66 -11.65 -18.97
N ASP A 446 -14.10 -12.83 -18.68
CA ASP A 446 -14.79 -14.12 -18.73
C ASP A 446 -16.01 -14.14 -17.79
N TRP A 447 -15.87 -13.55 -16.60
CA TRP A 447 -16.99 -13.37 -15.70
C TRP A 447 -18.01 -12.36 -16.25
N VAL A 448 -17.67 -11.12 -16.59
CA VAL A 448 -18.70 -10.17 -17.06
C VAL A 448 -19.43 -10.60 -18.33
N THR A 449 -18.74 -11.31 -19.23
CA THR A 449 -19.33 -11.82 -20.49
C THR A 449 -20.08 -13.13 -20.32
N GLY A 450 -19.73 -13.93 -19.31
CA GLY A 450 -20.20 -15.32 -19.16
C GLY A 450 -19.62 -16.26 -20.23
N LEU A 451 -18.54 -15.87 -20.90
CA LEU A 451 -17.82 -16.67 -21.88
C LEU A 451 -16.59 -17.30 -21.22
N PRO A 452 -16.42 -18.63 -21.23
CA PRO A 452 -15.29 -19.29 -20.57
C PRO A 452 -13.90 -18.82 -21.01
N ASP A 453 -13.75 -18.38 -22.26
CA ASP A 453 -12.49 -17.90 -22.82
C ASP A 453 -12.37 -16.36 -22.81
N GLY A 454 -13.38 -15.65 -22.30
CA GLY A 454 -13.44 -14.20 -22.26
C GLY A 454 -13.86 -13.53 -23.57
N ILE A 455 -13.57 -12.24 -23.68
CA ILE A 455 -13.99 -11.38 -24.81
C ILE A 455 -13.00 -11.35 -25.98
N ARG A 456 -11.76 -11.81 -25.78
CA ARG A 456 -10.73 -11.86 -26.84
C ARG A 456 -10.89 -13.12 -27.69
N ASP A 457 -10.34 -13.10 -28.90
CA ASP A 457 -10.44 -14.23 -29.85
C ASP A 457 -9.82 -15.53 -29.32
N PHE A 458 -8.78 -15.42 -28.49
CA PHE A 458 -8.10 -16.54 -27.86
C PHE A 458 -7.74 -16.20 -26.42
N ALA A 459 -7.84 -17.18 -25.53
CA ALA A 459 -7.26 -17.08 -24.19
C ALA A 459 -5.74 -16.88 -24.27
N TYR A 460 -5.17 -16.14 -23.33
CA TYR A 460 -3.72 -16.02 -23.16
C TYR A 460 -3.15 -17.36 -22.73
N SER A 461 -2.29 -17.93 -23.58
CA SER A 461 -1.75 -19.26 -23.42
C SER A 461 -0.35 -19.34 -23.97
N THR A 462 0.53 -20.11 -23.32
CA THR A 462 1.84 -20.44 -23.92
C THR A 462 1.77 -21.61 -24.92
N ASN A 463 0.59 -22.20 -25.12
CA ASN A 463 0.37 -23.24 -26.12
C ASN A 463 -0.06 -22.63 -27.47
N MET A 464 0.75 -22.84 -28.51
CA MET A 464 0.47 -22.36 -29.87
C MET A 464 -0.77 -23.00 -30.53
N GLU A 465 -1.26 -24.12 -30.01
CA GLU A 465 -2.54 -24.70 -30.45
C GLU A 465 -3.74 -23.99 -29.82
N THR A 466 -3.60 -23.51 -28.59
CA THR A 466 -4.65 -22.77 -27.88
C THR A 466 -4.71 -21.32 -28.35
N ASN A 467 -3.55 -20.68 -28.52
CA ASN A 467 -3.44 -19.33 -29.03
C ASN A 467 -2.35 -19.30 -30.12
N PRO A 468 -2.75 -19.36 -31.41
CA PRO A 468 -1.81 -19.45 -32.53
C PRO A 468 -1.26 -18.10 -33.00
N LEU A 469 -1.62 -16.99 -32.32
CA LEU A 469 -1.31 -15.64 -32.80
C LEU A 469 0.20 -15.36 -32.85
N THR A 470 0.59 -14.68 -33.93
CA THR A 470 1.95 -14.27 -34.29
C THR A 470 1.96 -12.85 -34.83
N TYR A 471 3.16 -12.26 -34.97
CA TYR A 471 3.33 -10.90 -35.44
C TYR A 471 2.70 -10.65 -36.82
N SER A 472 2.70 -11.62 -37.74
CA SER A 472 2.13 -11.43 -39.08
C SER A 472 0.60 -11.38 -39.12
N ASP A 473 -0.08 -11.75 -38.05
CA ASP A 473 -1.55 -11.64 -37.94
C ASP A 473 -2.00 -10.17 -37.93
N LEU A 474 -1.12 -9.23 -37.53
CA LEU A 474 -1.38 -7.79 -37.59
C LEU A 474 -1.72 -7.29 -39.01
N ARG A 475 -1.25 -7.96 -40.07
CA ARG A 475 -1.48 -7.54 -41.46
C ARG A 475 -2.95 -7.46 -41.84
N ASN A 476 -3.77 -8.30 -41.20
CA ASN A 476 -5.19 -8.41 -41.51
C ASN A 476 -6.07 -7.74 -40.44
N SER A 477 -5.47 -7.23 -39.37
CA SER A 477 -6.22 -6.59 -38.31
C SER A 477 -6.52 -5.12 -38.62
N THR A 478 -7.72 -4.70 -38.27
CA THR A 478 -8.16 -3.30 -38.35
C THR A 478 -8.62 -2.76 -36.99
N TRP A 479 -8.45 -3.54 -35.93
CA TRP A 479 -8.97 -3.23 -34.59
C TRP A 479 -7.85 -3.35 -33.56
N VAL A 480 -7.76 -2.35 -32.69
CA VAL A 480 -6.73 -2.29 -31.64
C VAL A 480 -6.79 -3.48 -30.70
N HIS A 481 -7.97 -3.99 -30.34
CA HIS A 481 -8.12 -5.14 -29.45
C HIS A 481 -7.54 -6.44 -30.03
N ASP A 482 -7.72 -6.68 -31.33
CA ASP A 482 -7.16 -7.87 -32.00
C ASP A 482 -5.63 -7.79 -31.99
N ILE A 483 -5.06 -6.61 -32.27
CA ILE A 483 -3.61 -6.35 -32.21
C ILE A 483 -3.10 -6.50 -30.77
N GLY A 484 -3.82 -5.96 -29.80
CA GLY A 484 -3.49 -6.06 -28.38
C GLY A 484 -3.47 -7.49 -27.89
N THR A 485 -4.37 -8.33 -28.38
CA THR A 485 -4.36 -9.77 -28.08
C THR A 485 -3.05 -10.41 -28.53
N VAL A 486 -2.51 -10.06 -29.71
CA VAL A 486 -1.19 -10.54 -30.16
C VAL A 486 -0.08 -10.06 -29.21
N TRP A 487 -0.08 -8.77 -28.84
CA TRP A 487 0.94 -8.18 -27.98
C TRP A 487 0.95 -8.80 -26.57
N ALA A 488 -0.21 -8.84 -25.91
CA ALA A 488 -0.36 -9.44 -24.59
C ALA A 488 0.05 -10.92 -24.58
N THR A 489 -0.26 -11.65 -25.65
CA THR A 489 0.15 -13.06 -25.80
C THR A 489 1.67 -13.21 -25.87
N ILE A 490 2.38 -12.29 -26.54
CA ILE A 490 3.85 -12.24 -26.57
C ILE A 490 4.41 -11.96 -25.16
N LEU A 491 3.85 -10.98 -24.46
CA LEU A 491 4.30 -10.65 -23.10
C LEU A 491 3.99 -11.78 -22.12
N TYR A 492 2.91 -12.54 -22.30
CA TYR A 492 2.59 -13.73 -21.50
C TYR A 492 3.67 -14.82 -21.66
N GLU A 493 4.23 -15.01 -22.85
CA GLU A 493 5.39 -15.90 -23.05
C GLU A 493 6.63 -15.41 -22.30
N ALA A 494 6.90 -14.10 -22.35
CA ALA A 494 8.04 -13.49 -21.68
C ALA A 494 7.93 -13.64 -20.16
N THR A 495 6.76 -13.39 -19.59
CA THR A 495 6.49 -13.57 -18.16
C THR A 495 6.76 -15.01 -17.72
N TRP A 496 6.25 -16.01 -18.46
CA TRP A 496 6.53 -17.40 -18.08
C TRP A 496 8.01 -17.79 -18.25
N ASN A 497 8.72 -17.25 -19.23
CA ASN A 497 10.16 -17.49 -19.36
C ASN A 497 10.94 -16.90 -18.18
N LEU A 498 10.56 -15.70 -17.72
CA LEU A 498 11.15 -15.08 -16.54
C LEU A 498 10.78 -15.82 -15.26
N ILE A 499 9.54 -16.29 -15.11
CA ILE A 499 9.09 -17.09 -13.97
C ILE A 499 9.84 -18.42 -13.91
N ASP A 500 10.03 -19.10 -15.04
CA ASP A 500 10.78 -20.37 -15.08
C ASP A 500 12.24 -20.20 -14.62
N LYS A 501 12.81 -19.00 -14.82
CA LYS A 501 14.19 -18.68 -14.44
C LYS A 501 14.33 -18.17 -12.99
N HIS A 502 13.46 -17.26 -12.58
CA HIS A 502 13.57 -16.52 -11.31
C HIS A 502 12.55 -16.93 -10.25
N GLY A 503 11.63 -17.84 -10.58
CA GLY A 503 10.50 -18.18 -9.74
C GLY A 503 9.38 -17.13 -9.83
N LYS A 504 8.34 -17.34 -9.01
CA LYS A 504 7.16 -16.46 -8.92
C LYS A 504 6.92 -16.12 -7.45
N ASN A 505 6.77 -14.83 -7.16
CA ASN A 505 6.32 -14.35 -5.87
C ASN A 505 4.79 -14.24 -5.88
N ASP A 506 4.11 -14.94 -4.97
CA ASP A 506 2.64 -14.89 -4.85
C ASP A 506 2.16 -13.79 -3.89
N ALA A 507 3.09 -13.00 -3.31
CA ALA A 507 2.73 -11.82 -2.54
C ALA A 507 2.10 -10.73 -3.42
N MET A 508 1.40 -9.82 -2.75
CA MET A 508 0.71 -8.68 -3.35
C MET A 508 1.68 -7.66 -3.95
N PHE A 509 2.88 -7.53 -3.36
CA PHE A 509 3.89 -6.55 -3.74
C PHE A 509 5.24 -7.23 -4.02
N PRO A 510 6.08 -6.64 -4.87
CA PRO A 510 7.42 -7.13 -5.15
C PRO A 510 8.36 -7.02 -3.95
N ASP A 511 9.30 -7.95 -3.89
CA ASP A 511 10.54 -7.80 -3.15
C ASP A 511 11.65 -7.40 -4.13
N PHE A 512 12.46 -6.42 -3.76
CA PHE A 512 13.56 -5.91 -4.58
C PHE A 512 14.93 -6.26 -3.98
N ASP A 513 15.92 -6.45 -4.84
CA ASP A 513 17.31 -6.52 -4.42
C ASP A 513 17.91 -5.12 -4.12
N GLU A 514 19.20 -5.06 -3.75
CA GLU A 514 19.88 -3.81 -3.43
C GLU A 514 19.97 -2.83 -4.62
N ALA A 515 19.79 -3.30 -5.85
CA ALA A 515 19.81 -2.50 -7.07
C ALA A 515 18.40 -2.08 -7.53
N GLY A 516 17.35 -2.44 -6.80
CA GLY A 516 15.97 -2.13 -7.15
C GLY A 516 15.38 -3.08 -8.20
N VAL A 517 15.98 -4.26 -8.42
CA VAL A 517 15.48 -5.27 -9.35
C VAL A 517 14.50 -6.18 -8.64
N ALA A 518 13.32 -6.40 -9.22
CA ALA A 518 12.37 -7.36 -8.70
C ALA A 518 13.00 -8.77 -8.67
N THR A 519 12.89 -9.44 -7.53
CA THR A 519 13.63 -10.69 -7.25
C THR A 519 13.02 -11.94 -7.89
N ASP A 520 11.80 -11.85 -8.42
CA ASP A 520 11.09 -12.95 -9.07
C ASP A 520 10.60 -12.58 -10.48
N GLY A 521 10.30 -13.59 -11.29
CA GLY A 521 9.96 -13.41 -12.70
C GLY A 521 8.62 -12.73 -12.97
N LYS A 522 7.65 -12.79 -12.04
CA LYS A 522 6.35 -12.15 -12.20
C LYS A 522 6.50 -10.64 -12.18
N PHE A 523 7.08 -10.12 -11.10
CA PHE A 523 7.26 -8.68 -10.94
C PHE A 523 8.39 -8.14 -11.81
N LEU A 524 9.43 -8.93 -12.12
CA LEU A 524 10.45 -8.53 -13.09
C LEU A 524 9.85 -8.32 -14.49
N ALA A 525 8.93 -9.18 -14.92
CA ALA A 525 8.25 -8.99 -16.20
C ALA A 525 7.45 -7.68 -16.23
N MET A 526 6.71 -7.37 -15.16
CA MET A 526 5.97 -6.11 -15.05
C MET A 526 6.91 -4.90 -15.05
N GLN A 527 8.00 -4.95 -14.27
CA GLN A 527 9.00 -3.88 -14.20
C GLN A 527 9.63 -3.60 -15.57
N LEU A 528 10.09 -4.64 -16.27
CA LEU A 528 10.70 -4.50 -17.60
C LEU A 528 9.72 -3.96 -18.65
N VAL A 529 8.44 -4.32 -18.56
CA VAL A 529 7.40 -3.79 -19.45
C VAL A 529 7.17 -2.31 -19.18
N MET A 530 7.08 -1.89 -17.92
CA MET A 530 6.93 -0.48 -17.54
C MET A 530 8.15 0.36 -17.94
N ASP A 531 9.35 -0.13 -17.65
CA ASP A 531 10.60 0.52 -18.06
C ASP A 531 10.68 0.62 -19.60
N GLY A 532 10.24 -0.42 -20.32
CA GLY A 532 10.13 -0.43 -21.78
C GLY A 532 9.19 0.66 -22.31
N MET A 533 8.03 0.88 -21.66
CA MET A 533 7.12 1.97 -22.03
C MET A 533 7.77 3.35 -21.88
N ALA A 534 8.60 3.54 -20.86
CA ALA A 534 9.32 4.81 -20.64
C ALA A 534 10.48 5.03 -21.63
N LEU A 535 11.06 3.95 -22.17
CA LEU A 535 12.19 4.01 -23.12
C LEU A 535 11.75 4.14 -24.58
N GLN A 536 10.60 3.58 -24.94
CA GLN A 536 10.16 3.48 -26.33
C GLN A 536 9.79 4.85 -26.94
N PRO A 537 9.88 5.00 -28.28
CA PRO A 537 9.46 6.24 -28.93
C PRO A 537 7.94 6.44 -28.85
N CYS A 538 7.49 7.67 -29.11
CA CYS A 538 6.08 7.97 -29.38
C CYS A 538 5.60 7.21 -30.64
N ASP A 539 4.37 6.69 -30.59
CA ASP A 539 3.79 5.78 -31.59
C ASP A 539 4.71 4.61 -31.95
N PRO A 540 5.08 3.76 -30.97
CA PRO A 540 5.96 2.64 -31.21
C PRO A 540 5.30 1.58 -32.10
N THR A 541 6.15 0.82 -32.79
CA THR A 541 5.80 -0.47 -33.41
C THR A 541 6.14 -1.61 -32.45
N PHE A 542 5.63 -2.82 -32.68
CA PHE A 542 5.97 -4.01 -31.89
C PHE A 542 7.49 -4.22 -31.80
N VAL A 543 8.22 -4.01 -32.91
CA VAL A 543 9.68 -4.17 -32.95
C VAL A 543 10.37 -3.15 -32.04
N SER A 544 9.96 -1.88 -32.09
CA SER A 544 10.56 -0.85 -31.22
C SER A 544 10.18 -1.02 -29.75
N ALA A 545 8.97 -1.49 -29.45
CA ALA A 545 8.54 -1.79 -28.07
C ALA A 545 9.28 -3.02 -27.51
N ARG A 546 9.46 -4.07 -28.33
CA ARG A 546 10.33 -5.22 -27.99
C ARG A 546 11.74 -4.76 -27.66
N ASP A 547 12.33 -3.97 -28.54
CA ASP A 547 13.71 -3.48 -28.37
C ASP A 547 13.83 -2.63 -27.11
N ALA A 548 12.81 -1.82 -26.79
CA ALA A 548 12.76 -1.06 -25.54
C ALA A 548 12.70 -1.95 -24.29
N ILE A 549 11.94 -3.06 -24.29
CA ILE A 549 11.91 -4.04 -23.19
C ILE A 549 13.26 -4.74 -23.03
N LEU A 550 13.93 -5.07 -24.14
CA LEU A 550 15.28 -5.64 -24.10
C LEU A 550 16.31 -4.64 -23.57
N ASP A 551 16.22 -3.37 -23.97
CA ASP A 551 17.08 -2.30 -23.44
C ASP A 551 16.79 -2.01 -21.96
N ALA A 552 15.53 -2.15 -21.51
CA ALA A 552 15.18 -2.10 -20.08
C ALA A 552 15.92 -3.19 -19.30
N ASP A 553 15.89 -4.45 -19.77
CA ASP A 553 16.64 -5.55 -19.12
C ASP A 553 18.15 -5.32 -19.14
N ARG A 554 18.65 -4.75 -20.23
CA ARG A 554 20.05 -4.37 -20.36
C ARG A 554 20.47 -3.36 -19.29
N VAL A 555 19.65 -2.35 -19.02
CA VAL A 555 19.98 -1.32 -18.03
C VAL A 555 19.76 -1.83 -16.62
N LEU A 556 18.65 -2.52 -16.37
CA LEU A 556 18.23 -2.97 -15.05
C LEU A 556 19.05 -4.17 -14.54
N THR A 557 19.31 -5.16 -15.39
CA THR A 557 19.93 -6.44 -14.99
C THR A 557 21.25 -6.74 -15.72
N ASN A 558 21.78 -5.77 -16.47
CA ASN A 558 22.92 -5.97 -17.38
C ASN A 558 22.63 -7.03 -18.46
N GLY A 559 21.37 -7.14 -18.89
CA GLY A 559 20.94 -8.01 -19.98
C GLY A 559 20.91 -9.48 -19.60
N SER A 560 20.80 -9.78 -18.31
CA SER A 560 20.87 -11.14 -17.80
C SER A 560 19.75 -12.02 -18.33
N ASN A 561 18.65 -11.45 -18.85
CA ASN A 561 17.44 -12.14 -19.29
C ASN A 561 17.20 -12.08 -20.81
N HIS A 562 18.19 -11.64 -21.58
CA HIS A 562 18.05 -11.56 -23.04
C HIS A 562 17.66 -12.89 -23.68
N CYS A 563 18.18 -14.03 -23.21
CA CYS A 563 17.82 -15.35 -23.75
C CYS A 563 16.32 -15.63 -23.57
N GLU A 564 15.80 -15.40 -22.36
CA GLU A 564 14.41 -15.63 -22.02
C GLU A 564 13.47 -14.70 -22.81
N LEU A 565 13.81 -13.42 -22.90
CA LEU A 565 13.02 -12.41 -23.61
C LEU A 565 13.02 -12.69 -25.12
N TRP A 566 14.20 -12.86 -25.74
CA TRP A 566 14.27 -13.16 -27.18
C TRP A 566 13.56 -14.45 -27.54
N THR A 567 13.65 -15.48 -26.70
CA THR A 567 12.91 -16.74 -26.92
C THR A 567 11.41 -16.51 -26.97
N ALA A 568 10.86 -15.69 -26.07
CA ALA A 568 9.43 -15.35 -26.05
C ALA A 568 9.00 -14.59 -27.31
N PHE A 569 9.73 -13.53 -27.66
CA PHE A 569 9.44 -12.73 -28.85
C PHE A 569 9.57 -13.54 -30.13
N ALA A 570 10.67 -14.29 -30.29
CA ALA A 570 10.91 -15.12 -31.45
C ALA A 570 9.84 -16.21 -31.62
N LYS A 571 9.37 -16.84 -30.52
CA LYS A 571 8.32 -17.88 -30.58
C LYS A 571 7.05 -17.41 -31.29
N ARG A 572 6.74 -16.12 -31.21
CA ARG A 572 5.54 -15.51 -31.81
C ARG A 572 5.84 -14.60 -33.00
N GLY A 573 6.95 -14.86 -33.70
CA GLY A 573 7.28 -14.19 -34.95
C GLY A 573 7.92 -12.81 -34.79
N LEU A 574 8.20 -12.36 -33.56
CA LEU A 574 8.85 -11.07 -33.29
C LEU A 574 10.36 -11.19 -33.01
N GLY A 575 11.02 -12.15 -33.64
CA GLY A 575 12.46 -12.41 -33.55
C GLY A 575 13.34 -11.36 -34.24
N ALA A 576 14.65 -11.60 -34.26
CA ALA A 576 15.66 -10.60 -34.61
C ALA A 576 15.48 -9.97 -36.00
N GLY A 577 14.93 -10.73 -36.96
CA GLY A 577 14.68 -10.29 -38.32
C GLY A 577 13.25 -9.78 -38.60
N ALA A 578 12.40 -9.62 -37.58
CA ALA A 578 11.04 -9.14 -37.75
C ALA A 578 11.03 -7.71 -38.30
N ARG A 579 10.06 -7.39 -39.17
CA ARG A 579 10.01 -6.09 -39.88
C ARG A 579 8.70 -5.34 -39.64
N SER A 580 8.81 -4.14 -39.05
CA SER A 580 7.71 -3.20 -38.85
C SER A 580 7.09 -2.71 -40.15
N GLY A 581 5.81 -2.31 -40.09
CA GLY A 581 5.03 -1.74 -41.20
C GLY A 581 4.61 -2.74 -42.29
N VAL A 582 5.27 -3.90 -42.36
CA VAL A 582 4.89 -5.05 -43.22
C VAL A 582 4.57 -6.30 -42.42
N HIS A 583 4.83 -6.28 -41.11
CA HIS A 583 4.54 -7.34 -40.14
C HIS A 583 5.02 -8.72 -40.63
N ILE A 584 6.31 -8.84 -40.92
CA ILE A 584 6.92 -10.12 -41.34
C ILE A 584 7.45 -10.85 -40.13
N ASP A 585 6.94 -12.07 -39.91
CA ASP A 585 7.45 -12.95 -38.87
C ASP A 585 8.93 -13.26 -39.07
N ASN A 586 9.64 -13.30 -37.96
CA ASN A 586 10.93 -13.95 -37.85
C ASN A 586 10.97 -14.72 -36.53
N PHE A 587 11.41 -15.98 -36.59
CA PHE A 587 11.50 -16.86 -35.42
C PHE A 587 12.94 -17.07 -34.96
N ASP A 588 13.89 -16.30 -35.51
CA ASP A 588 15.30 -16.42 -35.18
C ASP A 588 15.65 -15.55 -33.96
N MET A 589 16.55 -16.06 -33.12
CA MET A 589 17.19 -15.28 -32.06
C MET A 589 18.53 -14.72 -32.55
N PRO A 590 19.03 -13.61 -31.98
CA PRO A 590 20.37 -13.13 -32.30
C PRO A 590 21.45 -14.13 -31.85
N GLU A 591 22.57 -14.18 -32.58
CA GLU A 591 23.67 -15.11 -32.30
C GLU A 591 24.32 -14.80 -30.94
N GLY A 592 24.53 -15.83 -30.10
CA GLY A 592 25.22 -15.72 -28.80
C GLY A 592 24.41 -15.09 -27.67
N VAL A 593 23.08 -14.96 -27.83
CA VAL A 593 22.16 -14.50 -26.78
C VAL A 593 21.79 -15.62 -25.81
N CYS A 594 21.74 -16.84 -26.32
CA CYS A 594 21.78 -18.11 -25.62
C CYS A 594 23.00 -18.89 -26.18
#